data_AF-A0A1T2XBX1-F1
#
_entry.id   AF-A0A1T2XBX1-F1
#
_cell.length_a   1.000
_cell.length_b   1.000
_cell.length_c   1.000
_cell.angle_alpha   90.00
_cell.angle_beta   90.00
_cell.angle_gamma   90.00
#
_symmetry.space_group_name_H-M   'P 1'
#
loop_
_entity.id
_entity.type
_entity.pdbx_description
1 polymer ?
#
loop_
_entity_poly.entity_id
_entity_poly.type
_entity_poly.pdbx_seq_one_letter_code
_entity_poly.pdbx_strand_id
1 'polypeptide(L)'
;MDSFGFVCLITLTLIVIAAFYAFVFLDFINPSALQVQLLGVHIILFGVIVLLAFEGSSGYGFTFGLIGLITGIFGSFREPKESKN
;
A
#
# COMPACT_ATOMS: atom_id res chain seq x y z
N MET A 1 13.21 17.41 13.59
CA MET A 1 13.05 15.97 13.95
C MET A 1 12.01 15.29 13.06
N ASP A 2 11.07 16.05 12.48
CA ASP A 2 9.94 15.53 11.71
C ASP A 2 10.34 14.70 10.48
N SER A 3 11.36 15.12 9.74
CA SER A 3 11.79 14.41 8.53
C SER A 3 12.34 13.01 8.80
N PHE A 4 13.09 12.80 9.89
CA PHE A 4 13.65 11.47 10.20
C PHE A 4 12.55 10.45 10.55
N GLY A 5 11.52 10.90 11.28
CA GLY A 5 10.35 10.07 11.59
C GLY A 5 9.62 9.62 10.33
N PHE A 6 9.33 10.54 9.41
CA PHE A 6 8.68 10.21 8.13
C PHE A 6 9.54 9.31 7.25
N VAL A 7 10.86 9.54 7.19
CA VAL A 7 11.80 8.68 6.46
C VAL A 7 11.81 7.26 7.03
N CYS A 8 11.85 7.11 8.36
CA CYS A 8 11.78 5.80 8.99
C CYS A 8 10.45 5.10 8.69
N LEU A 9 9.34 5.83 8.83
CA LEU A 9 7.99 5.30 8.63
C LEU A 9 7.74 4.89 7.17
N ILE A 10 8.17 5.68 6.19
CA ILE A 10 8.05 5.30 4.77
C ILE A 10 8.94 4.13 4.41
N THR A 11 10.14 4.07 4.96
CA THR A 11 11.05 2.93 4.77
C THR A 11 10.44 1.65 5.33
N LEU A 12 9.88 1.70 6.54
CA LEU A 12 9.21 0.55 7.15
C LEU A 12 8.00 0.10 6.33
N THR A 13 7.16 1.03 5.86
CA THR A 13 6.02 0.70 5.00
C THR A 13 6.47 0.03 3.70
N LEU A 14 7.53 0.53 3.06
CA LEU A 14 8.08 -0.09 1.86
C LEU A 14 8.58 -1.52 2.12
N ILE A 15 9.26 -1.76 3.25
CA ILE A 15 9.71 -3.09 3.64
C ILE A 15 8.53 -4.03 3.86
N VAL A 16 7.50 -3.60 4.59
CA VAL A 16 6.30 -4.41 4.87
C VAL A 16 5.57 -4.76 3.57
N ILE A 17 5.41 -3.80 2.67
CA ILE A 17 4.75 -4.02 1.39
C ILE A 17 5.58 -4.94 0.50
N ALA A 18 6.90 -4.77 0.44
CA ALA A 18 7.78 -5.67 -0.29
C ALA A 18 7.71 -7.10 0.25
N ALA A 19 7.69 -7.27 1.58
CA ALA A 19 7.54 -8.58 2.21
C ALA A 19 6.17 -9.21 1.92
N PHE A 20 5.10 -8.41 1.96
CA PHE A 20 3.76 -8.84 1.58
C PHE A 20 3.73 -9.37 0.14
N TYR A 21 4.29 -8.62 -0.81
CA TYR A 21 4.40 -9.06 -2.20
C TYR A 21 5.26 -10.31 -2.35
N ALA A 22 6.39 -10.41 -1.64
CA ALA A 22 7.25 -11.59 -1.66
C ALA A 22 6.51 -12.84 -1.17
N PHE A 23 5.78 -12.75 -0.05
CA PHE A 23 4.98 -13.87 0.46
C PHE A 23 3.83 -14.25 -0.47
N VAL A 24 3.23 -13.26 -1.14
CA VAL A 24 2.25 -13.50 -2.20
C VAL A 24 2.87 -14.24 -3.39
N PHE A 25 4.05 -13.82 -3.87
CA PHE A 25 4.69 -14.42 -5.05
C PHE A 25 5.27 -15.81 -4.79
N LEU A 26 5.66 -16.09 -3.55
CA LEU A 26 6.13 -17.39 -3.11
C LEU A 26 4.98 -18.33 -2.67
N ASP A 27 3.72 -17.93 -2.91
CA ASP A 27 2.51 -18.65 -2.52
C ASP A 27 2.42 -19.01 -1.01
N PHE A 28 3.16 -18.31 -0.15
CA PHE A 28 3.07 -18.46 1.31
C PHE A 28 1.72 -17.96 1.85
N ILE A 29 1.14 -16.95 1.21
CA ILE A 29 -0.18 -16.40 1.53
C ILE A 29 -1.00 -16.19 0.26
N ASN A 30 -2.32 -16.38 0.35
CA ASN A 30 -3.23 -16.15 -0.77
C ASN A 30 -4.35 -15.16 -0.39
N PRO A 31 -4.04 -13.86 -0.27
CA PRO A 31 -5.04 -12.85 0.05
C PRO A 31 -6.07 -12.71 -1.09
N SER A 32 -7.33 -12.49 -0.73
CA SER A 32 -8.38 -12.21 -1.72
C SER A 32 -8.17 -10.83 -2.36
N ALA A 33 -8.73 -10.63 -3.56
CA ALA A 33 -8.67 -9.33 -4.25
C ALA A 33 -9.12 -8.17 -3.37
N LEU A 34 -10.24 -8.36 -2.65
CA LEU A 34 -10.78 -7.38 -1.71
C LEU A 34 -9.82 -7.04 -0.56
N GLN A 35 -9.10 -8.02 -0.01
CA GLN A 35 -8.14 -7.77 1.08
C GLN A 35 -6.99 -6.89 0.60
N VAL A 36 -6.49 -7.15 -0.62
CA VAL A 36 -5.40 -6.38 -1.21
C VAL A 36 -5.86 -4.97 -1.60
N GLN A 37 -7.07 -4.85 -2.15
CA GLN A 37 -7.69 -3.54 -2.43
C GLN A 37 -7.88 -2.72 -1.16
N LEU A 38 -8.39 -3.34 -0.10
CA LEU A 38 -8.61 -2.67 1.19
C LEU A 38 -7.28 -2.23 1.81
N LEU A 39 -6.22 -3.02 1.71
CA LEU A 39 -4.88 -2.62 2.12
C LEU A 39 -4.42 -1.37 1.35
N GLY A 40 -4.62 -1.35 0.03
CA GLY A 40 -4.33 -0.18 -0.81
C GLY A 40 -5.09 1.07 -0.35
N VAL A 41 -6.40 0.95 -0.07
CA VAL A 41 -7.23 2.06 0.44
C VAL A 41 -6.72 2.56 1.79
N HIS A 42 -6.34 1.66 2.72
CA HIS A 42 -5.79 2.07 4.01
C HIS A 42 -4.48 2.87 3.85
N ILE A 43 -3.60 2.45 2.95
CA ILE A 43 -2.34 3.16 2.68
C ILE A 43 -2.63 4.54 2.05
N ILE A 44 -3.62 4.65 1.15
CA ILE A 44 -4.05 5.93 0.58
C ILE A 44 -4.57 6.86 1.68
N LEU A 45 -5.49 6.38 2.53
CA LEU A 45 -6.06 7.17 3.62
C LEU A 45 -4.97 7.63 4.58
N PHE A 46 -4.01 6.77 4.90
CA PHE A 46 -2.85 7.13 5.69
C PHE A 46 -2.00 8.23 5.00
N GLY A 47 -1.76 8.12 3.70
CA GLY A 47 -1.06 9.14 2.92
C GLY A 47 -1.77 10.50 2.92
N VAL A 48 -3.11 10.50 2.82
CA VAL A 48 -3.93 11.72 2.93
C VAL A 48 -3.79 12.35 4.31
N ILE A 49 -3.81 11.55 5.38
CA ILE A 49 -3.59 12.05 6.74
C ILE A 49 -2.21 12.69 6.85
N VAL A 50 -1.15 12.03 6.35
CA VAL A 50 0.21 12.58 6.37
C VAL A 50 0.27 13.91 5.62
N LEU A 51 -0.34 13.98 4.44
CA LEU A 51 -0.34 15.16 3.57
C LEU A 51 -1.04 16.36 4.24
N LEU A 52 -2.16 16.14 4.92
CA LEU A 52 -2.98 17.21 5.50
C LEU A 52 -2.57 17.59 6.93
N ALA A 53 -2.03 16.65 7.71
CA ALA A 53 -1.76 16.86 9.13
C ALA A 53 -0.38 17.47 9.42
N PHE A 54 0.56 17.40 8.48
CA PHE A 54 1.94 17.84 8.71
C PHE A 54 2.43 18.77 7.60
N GLU A 55 2.64 20.05 7.94
CA GLU A 55 3.19 21.02 7.00
C GLU A 55 4.60 20.61 6.54
N GLY A 56 4.85 20.68 5.23
CA GLY A 56 6.14 20.27 4.64
C GLY A 56 6.31 18.77 4.41
N SER A 57 5.32 17.93 4.73
CA SER A 57 5.37 16.48 4.50
C SER A 57 4.72 16.03 3.18
N SER A 58 4.30 16.97 2.32
CA SER A 58 3.48 16.71 1.13
C SER A 58 4.04 15.61 0.21
N GLY A 59 5.37 15.56 0.05
CA GLY A 59 6.05 14.51 -0.72
C GLY A 59 5.88 13.11 -0.13
N TYR A 60 5.93 12.97 1.20
CA TYR A 60 5.73 11.69 1.88
C TYR A 60 4.27 11.24 1.75
N GLY A 61 3.32 12.13 2.03
CA GLY A 61 1.88 11.83 1.90
C GLY A 61 1.49 11.42 0.48
N PHE A 62 2.04 12.09 -0.53
CA PHE A 62 1.83 11.73 -1.93
C PHE A 62 2.43 10.35 -2.27
N THR A 63 3.62 10.05 -1.74
CA THR A 63 4.28 8.75 -1.97
C THR A 63 3.48 7.61 -1.35
N PHE A 64 2.95 7.78 -0.14
CA PHE A 64 1.98 6.82 0.44
C PHE A 64 0.76 6.66 -0.45
N GLY A 65 0.18 7.74 -0.94
CA GLY A 65 -0.93 7.70 -1.88
C GLY A 65 -0.64 6.85 -3.12
N LEU A 66 0.52 7.05 -3.76
CA LEU A 66 0.94 6.27 -4.93
C LEU A 66 1.12 4.79 -4.62
N ILE A 67 1.78 4.47 -3.50
CA ILE A 67 2.00 3.08 -3.06
C ILE A 67 0.66 2.39 -2.82
N GLY A 68 -0.27 3.06 -2.12
CA GLY A 68 -1.60 2.53 -1.85
C GLY A 68 -2.42 2.33 -3.13
N LEU A 69 -2.30 3.26 -4.09
CA LEU A 69 -2.94 3.12 -5.40
C LEU A 69 -2.43 1.90 -6.17
N ILE A 70 -1.11 1.72 -6.27
CA ILE A 70 -0.49 0.57 -6.94
C ILE A 70 -0.93 -0.74 -6.25
N THR A 71 -0.96 -0.74 -4.92
CA THR A 71 -1.41 -1.88 -4.12
C THR A 71 -2.87 -2.21 -4.40
N GLY A 72 -3.73 -1.21 -4.45
CA GLY A 72 -5.15 -1.38 -4.76
C GLY A 72 -5.38 -1.94 -6.17
N ILE A 73 -4.67 -1.39 -7.16
CA ILE A 73 -4.72 -1.85 -8.55
C ILE A 73 -4.27 -3.31 -8.65
N PHE A 74 -3.20 -3.70 -7.97
CA PHE A 74 -2.73 -5.08 -7.94
C PHE A 74 -3.81 -6.04 -7.41
N GLY A 75 -4.57 -5.63 -6.38
CA GLY A 75 -5.68 -6.41 -5.85
C GLY A 75 -6.75 -6.72 -6.90
N SER A 76 -7.07 -5.79 -7.79
CA SER A 76 -8.05 -5.99 -8.87
C SER A 76 -7.64 -7.05 -9.89
N PHE A 77 -6.34 -7.35 -10.02
CA PHE A 77 -5.84 -8.39 -10.93
C PHE A 77 -5.77 -9.78 -10.25
N ARG A 78 -6.03 -9.88 -8.94
CA ARG A 78 -6.00 -11.17 -8.22
C ARG A 78 -7.28 -11.98 -8.31
N GLU A 79 -8.39 -11.40 -8.77
CA GLU A 79 -9.61 -12.17 -8.97
C GLU A 79 -9.42 -13.17 -10.12
N PRO A 80 -9.67 -14.48 -9.91
CA PRO A 80 -9.73 -15.40 -11.03
C PRO A 80 -10.87 -14.95 -11.94
N LYS A 81 -10.60 -14.81 -13.24
CA LYS A 81 -11.66 -14.62 -14.23
C LYS A 81 -12.64 -15.77 -14.04
N GLU A 82 -13.85 -15.50 -13.56
CA GLU A 82 -14.93 -16.49 -13.58
C GLU A 82 -15.03 -17.03 -15.00
N SER A 83 -14.58 -18.26 -15.19
CA SER A 83 -14.88 -19.03 -16.38
C SER A 83 -16.35 -19.42 -16.27
N LYS A 84 -17.24 -18.52 -16.68
CA LYS A 84 -18.64 -18.86 -16.94
C LYS A 84 -18.67 -19.89 -18.07
N ASN A 85 -18.74 -21.16 -17.70
CA ASN A 85 -19.29 -22.24 -18.54
C ASN A 85 -20.79 -22.34 -18.29
#